data_AF-A0A1Q9S9P3-F1
#
_entry.id   AF-A0A1Q9S9P3-F1
#
_cell.length_a   1.000
_cell.length_b   1.000
_cell.length_c   1.000
_cell.angle_alpha   90.00
_cell.angle_beta   90.00
_cell.angle_gamma   90.00
#
_symmetry.space_group_name_H-M   'P 1'
#
loop_
_entity.id
_entity.type
_entity.pdbx_description
1 polymer ?
#
loop_
_entity_poly.entity_id
_entity_poly.type
_entity_poly.pdbx_seq_one_letter_code
_entity_poly.pdbx_strand_id
1 'polypeptide(L)'
;MMVAVLTYRPPQDLAAVLLLLVRQADRCADSVEVLVVDNDPEAGARGLVPAFTGPVRYVHEPTPGIAAARGASMLSGACGYVYSECRRSTE
;
A
#
# COMPACT_ATOMS: atom_id res chain seq x y z
N MET A 1 -3.61 -7.37 12.30
CA MET A 1 -4.57 -6.29 11.95
C MET A 1 -4.05 -5.55 10.72
N MET A 2 -4.91 -5.00 9.86
CA MET A 2 -4.48 -4.25 8.68
C MET A 2 -5.01 -2.81 8.73
N VAL A 3 -4.18 -1.86 8.32
CA VAL A 3 -4.55 -0.47 8.03
C VAL A 3 -4.37 -0.21 6.54
N ALA A 4 -5.47 0.07 5.83
CA ALA A 4 -5.41 0.39 4.41
C ALA A 4 -5.31 1.91 4.17
N VAL A 5 -4.38 2.32 3.32
CA VAL A 5 -4.16 3.68 2.84
C VAL A 5 -4.56 3.71 1.36
N LEU A 6 -5.70 4.31 1.05
CA LEU A 6 -6.15 4.48 -0.32
C LEU A 6 -5.55 5.77 -0.88
N THR A 7 -4.89 5.70 -2.03
CA THR A 7 -4.26 6.87 -2.67
C THR A 7 -4.65 6.95 -4.14
N TYR A 8 -4.83 8.17 -4.65
CA TYR A 8 -5.09 8.44 -6.06
C TYR A 8 -4.28 9.69 -6.42
N ARG A 9 -3.37 9.58 -7.40
CA ARG A 9 -2.37 10.62 -7.71
C ARG A 9 -1.64 11.06 -6.44
N PRO A 10 -0.69 10.26 -5.95
CA PRO A 10 -0.22 10.35 -4.58
C PRO A 10 0.25 11.76 -4.22
N PRO A 11 -0.22 12.29 -3.08
CA PRO A 11 0.22 13.60 -2.62
C PRO A 11 1.70 13.55 -2.27
N GLN A 12 2.37 14.68 -2.37
CA GLN A 12 3.77 14.87 -1.98
C GLN A 12 4.08 14.36 -0.56
N ASP A 13 3.08 14.39 0.33
CA ASP A 13 3.21 14.00 1.73
C ASP A 13 2.94 12.50 1.98
N LEU A 14 2.62 11.70 0.96
CA LEU A 14 2.32 10.27 1.13
C LEU A 14 3.47 9.54 1.84
N ALA A 15 4.73 9.87 1.52
CA ALA A 15 5.88 9.27 2.17
C ALA A 15 5.93 9.57 3.69
N ALA A 16 5.62 10.80 4.08
CA ALA A 16 5.60 11.19 5.48
C ALA A 16 4.49 10.46 6.25
N VAL A 17 3.31 10.32 5.64
CA VAL A 17 2.20 9.56 6.22
C VAL A 17 2.55 8.09 6.40
N LEU A 18 3.12 7.44 5.38
CA LEU A 18 3.52 6.03 5.47
C LEU A 18 4.59 5.80 6.54
N LEU A 19 5.57 6.71 6.66
CA LEU A 19 6.57 6.63 7.72
C LEU A 19 5.95 6.69 9.12
N LEU A 20 4.97 7.58 9.32
CA LEU A 20 4.27 7.71 10.60
C LEU A 20 3.44 6.45 10.91
N LEU A 21 2.74 5.90 9.92
CA LEU A 21 1.94 4.69 10.07
C LEU A 21 2.81 3.48 10.41
N VAL A 22 3.96 3.30 9.75
CA VAL A 22 4.92 2.22 10.09
C VAL A 22 5.41 2.37 11.53
N ARG A 23 5.81 3.59 11.95
CA ARG A 23 6.22 3.85 13.35
C ARG A 23 5.10 3.64 14.37
N GLN A 24 3.85 3.76 13.98
CA GLN A 24 2.71 3.46 14.83
C GLN A 24 2.46 1.96 14.91
N ALA A 25 2.51 1.26 13.77
CA ALA A 25 2.40 -0.19 13.66
C ALA A 25 3.45 -0.90 14.53
N ASP A 26 4.71 -0.45 14.49
CA ASP A 26 5.80 -1.02 15.29
C ASP A 26 5.61 -0.86 16.81
N ARG A 27 4.76 0.09 17.24
CA ARG A 27 4.45 0.32 18.66
C ARG A 27 3.21 -0.41 19.14
N CYS A 28 2.46 -1.04 18.23
CA CYS A 28 1.31 -1.86 18.60
C CYS A 28 1.79 -3.19 19.17
N ALA A 29 1.10 -3.68 20.21
CA ALA A 29 1.36 -5.01 20.76
C ALA A 29 0.96 -6.13 19.77
N ASP A 30 -0.06 -5.87 18.96
CA ASP A 30 -0.49 -6.76 17.88
C ASP A 30 0.25 -6.44 16.58
N SER A 31 0.44 -7.46 15.72
CA SER A 31 1.00 -7.26 14.38
C SER A 31 0.05 -6.42 13.51
N VAL A 32 0.55 -5.29 13.00
CA VAL A 32 -0.18 -4.38 12.11
C VAL A 32 0.52 -4.30 10.75
N GLU A 33 -0.23 -4.56 9.68
CA GLU A 33 0.22 -4.38 8.30
C GLU A 33 -0.38 -3.12 7.70
N VAL A 34 0.42 -2.34 6.96
CA VAL A 34 -0.01 -1.15 6.23
C VAL A 34 -0.16 -1.51 4.76
N LEU A 35 -1.39 -1.51 4.24
CA LEU A 35 -1.67 -1.76 2.83
C LEU A 35 -1.89 -0.44 2.08
N VAL A 36 -1.03 -0.12 1.13
CA VAL A 36 -1.23 0.99 0.19
C VAL A 36 -2.01 0.47 -1.01
N VAL A 37 -3.21 1.02 -1.22
CA VAL A 37 -4.00 0.78 -2.43
C VAL A 37 -3.87 2.01 -3.31
N ASP A 38 -3.09 1.87 -4.37
CA ASP A 38 -2.92 2.87 -5.40
C ASP A 38 -4.05 2.76 -6.41
N ASN A 39 -4.98 3.70 -6.31
CA ASN A 39 -6.16 3.79 -7.14
C ASN A 39 -5.96 4.66 -8.39
N ASP A 40 -4.72 5.11 -8.65
CA ASP A 40 -4.36 5.85 -9.84
C ASP A 40 -4.18 4.91 -11.03
N PRO A 41 -4.87 5.11 -12.17
CA PRO A 41 -4.62 4.32 -13.39
C PRO A 41 -3.14 4.22 -13.76
N GLU A 42 -2.37 5.28 -13.52
CA GLU A 42 -0.94 5.37 -13.86
C GLU A 42 -0.01 4.81 -12.77
N ALA A 43 -0.57 4.24 -11.69
CA ALA A 43 0.19 3.68 -10.57
C ALA A 43 1.18 4.69 -9.95
N GLY A 44 0.72 5.92 -9.72
CA GLY A 44 1.57 7.03 -9.29
C GLY A 44 2.34 6.78 -7.99
N ALA A 45 1.85 5.90 -7.10
CA ALA A 45 2.49 5.59 -5.83
C ALA A 45 3.54 4.46 -5.93
N ARG A 46 3.60 3.75 -7.07
CA ARG A 46 4.48 2.58 -7.27
C ARG A 46 5.96 2.90 -7.03
N GLY A 47 6.42 4.09 -7.39
CA GLY A 47 7.82 4.48 -7.20
C GLY A 47 8.19 4.83 -5.76
N LEU A 48 7.20 5.16 -4.92
CA LEU A 48 7.41 5.66 -3.56
C LEU A 48 7.42 4.52 -2.53
N VAL A 49 6.55 3.52 -2.69
CA VAL A 49 6.33 2.46 -1.70
C VAL A 49 7.54 1.53 -1.47
N PRO A 50 8.38 1.20 -2.47
CA PRO A 50 9.56 0.35 -2.25
C PRO A 50 10.60 0.92 -1.29
N ALA A 51 10.57 2.23 -1.00
CA ALA A 51 11.49 2.87 -0.06
C ALA A 51 11.21 2.53 1.41
N PHE A 52 10.08 1.86 1.72
CA PHE A 52 9.67 1.54 3.09
C PHE A 52 10.06 0.11 3.46
N THR A 53 10.91 -0.05 4.47
CA THR A 53 11.43 -1.35 4.94
C THR A 53 10.57 -2.00 6.04
N GLY A 54 9.29 -1.65 6.14
CA GLY A 54 8.37 -2.09 7.20
C GLY A 54 7.30 -3.07 6.71
N PRO A 55 6.23 -3.32 7.49
CA PRO A 55 5.11 -4.17 7.10
C PRO A 55 4.20 -3.43 6.11
N VAL A 56 4.78 -2.91 5.03
CA VAL A 56 4.09 -2.13 3.99
C VAL A 56 3.87 -3.03 2.78
N ARG A 57 2.62 -3.12 2.37
CA ARG A 57 2.19 -3.84 1.17
C ARG A 57 1.60 -2.87 0.16
N TYR A 58 1.74 -3.19 -1.12
CA TYR A 58 1.24 -2.38 -2.21
C TYR A 58 0.27 -3.19 -3.08
N VAL A 59 -0.85 -2.57 -3.44
CA VAL A 59 -1.81 -3.07 -4.43
C VAL A 59 -2.16 -1.92 -5.37
N HIS A 60 -2.20 -2.21 -6.67
CA HIS A 60 -2.66 -1.29 -7.69
C HIS A 60 -4.08 -1.65 -8.10
N GLU A 61 -5.03 -0.73 -7.93
CA GLU A 61 -6.41 -0.83 -8.39
C GLU A 61 -6.65 0.26 -9.46
N PRO A 62 -6.42 -0.05 -10.74
CA PRO A 62 -6.46 0.97 -11.80
C PRO A 62 -7.86 1.53 -12.06
N THR A 63 -8.93 0.90 -11.55
CA THR A 63 -10.30 1.38 -11.72
C THR A 63 -10.57 2.55 -10.79
N PRO A 64 -10.71 3.80 -11.29
CA PRO A 64 -10.86 4.95 -10.41
C PRO A 64 -12.12 4.89 -9.57
N GLY A 65 -11.99 5.23 -8.29
CA GLY A 65 -13.12 5.42 -7.38
C GLY A 65 -12.93 4.76 -6.01
N ILE A 66 -13.45 5.41 -4.97
CA ILE A 66 -13.35 4.95 -3.58
C ILE A 66 -13.94 3.54 -3.38
N ALA A 67 -15.02 3.22 -4.10
CA ALA A 67 -15.63 1.89 -4.02
C ALA A 67 -14.69 0.78 -4.53
N ALA A 68 -14.00 1.01 -5.65
CA ALA A 68 -13.02 0.08 -6.20
C ALA A 68 -11.82 -0.06 -5.25
N ALA A 69 -11.23 1.06 -4.83
CA ALA A 69 -10.09 1.06 -3.91
C ALA A 69 -10.40 0.34 -2.58
N ARG A 70 -11.59 0.55 -2.03
CA ARG A 70 -12.05 -0.12 -0.80
C ARG A 70 -12.33 -1.61 -1.04
N GLY A 71 -12.95 -1.96 -2.15
CA GLY A 71 -13.15 -3.36 -2.53
C GLY A 71 -11.82 -4.10 -2.63
N ALA A 72 -10.85 -3.50 -3.30
CA ALA A 72 -9.49 -4.02 -3.42
C ALA A 72 -8.82 -4.16 -2.04
N SER A 73 -8.98 -3.19 -1.12
CA SER A 73 -8.43 -3.31 0.24
C SER A 73 -9.07 -4.44 1.03
N MET A 74 -10.40 -4.63 0.92
CA MET A 74 -11.12 -5.71 1.60
C MET A 74 -10.71 -7.08 1.06
N LEU A 75 -10.60 -7.22 -0.26
CA LEU A 75 -10.14 -8.45 -0.90
C LEU A 75 -8.69 -8.78 -0.52
N SER A 76 -7.82 -7.77 -0.48
CA SER A 76 -6.40 -7.93 -0.12
C SER A 76 -6.17 -8.28 1.35
N GLY A 77 -7.13 -7.95 2.22
CA GLY A 77 -7.14 -8.36 3.63
C GLY A 77 -7.85 -9.69 3.89
N ALA A 78 -8.80 -10.09 3.03
CA ALA A 78 -9.52 -11.35 3.14
C ALA A 78 -8.76 -12.53 2.49
N CYS A 79 -8.06 -12.25 1.40
CA CYS A 79 -7.13 -13.17 0.74
C CYS A 79 -5.77 -12.49 0.80
N GLY A 80 -4.70 -13.19 1.15
CA GLY A 80 -3.33 -12.67 1.02
C GLY A 80 -2.96 -12.42 -0.44
N TYR A 81 -3.61 -11.45 -1.10
CA TYR A 81 -3.43 -11.06 -2.50
C TYR A 81 -2.11 -10.31 -2.71
N VAL A 82 -1.01 -11.07 -2.76
CA VAL A 82 0.34 -10.54 -3.01
C VAL A 82 0.41 -10.27 -4.50
N TYR A 83 0.44 -8.99 -4.88
CA TYR A 83 0.90 -8.66 -6.23
C TYR A 83 2.42 -8.89 -6.27
N SER A 84 2.83 -10.02 -6.83
CA SER A 84 4.21 -10.26 -7.25
C SER A 84 4.40 -9.71 -8.66
N GLU A 85 5.07 -8.57 -8.79
CA GLU A 85 6.21 -8.42 -9.71
C GLU A 85 6.87 -7.04 -9.59
N CYS A 86 8.08 -7.03 -9.03
CA CYS A 86 9.23 -6.54 -9.80
C CYS A 86 10.44 -7.38 -9.42
N ARG A 87 10.52 -8.57 -10.03
CA ARG A 87 11.80 -9.25 -10.22
C ARG A 87 12.62 -8.35 -11.14
N ARG A 88 13.66 -7.71 -10.61
CA ARG A 88 14.89 -7.51 -11.40
C ARG A 88 15.99 -8.35 -10.77
N SER A 89 16.22 -9.48 -11.41
CA SER A 89 17.53 -10.12 -11.49
C SER A 89 18.40 -9.29 -12.43
N THR A 90 19.73 -9.45 -12.30
CA THR A 90 20.86 -8.82 -13.03
C THR A 90 21.20 -7.42 -12.50
N GLU A 91 22.31 -7.17 -11.80
CA GLU A 91 23.61 -7.87 -11.62
C GLU A 91 24.16 -7.65 -10.20
#